data_AF-A0AA95HZB8-F1
#
_entry.id   AF-A0AA95HZB8-F1
#
_cell.length_a   1.000
_cell.length_b   1.000
_cell.length_c   1.000
_cell.angle_alpha   90.00
_cell.angle_beta   90.00
_cell.angle_gamma   90.00
#
_symmetry.space_group_name_H-M   'P 1'
#
loop_
_entity.id
_entity.type
_entity.pdbx_description
1 polymer ?
#
loop_
_entity_poly.entity_id
_entity_poly.type
_entity_poly.pdbx_seq_one_letter_code
_entity_poly.pdbx_strand_id
1 'polypeptide(L)'
;MKIVYGLMVNAGDADEMLWDHGVWETEEAANEYIENEMSTISGVWVGELKVNDAIPEAAEDSEGEMVECDLCGIEYNPEDVNTEDYEDAVCLYCEPGYKENMNIA
;
A
#
# COMPACT_ATOMS: atom_id res chain seq x y z
N MET A 1 0.22 -7.52 15.42
CA MET A 1 1.30 -6.84 16.16
C MET A 1 2.61 -7.28 15.57
N LYS A 2 3.34 -6.36 14.94
CA LYS A 2 4.65 -6.61 14.35
C LYS A 2 5.73 -6.08 15.29
N ILE A 3 6.84 -6.79 15.39
CA ILE A 3 8.03 -6.31 16.09
C ILE A 3 8.94 -5.70 15.03
N VAL A 4 9.37 -4.46 15.26
CA VAL A 4 10.37 -3.75 14.47
C VAL A 4 11.42 -3.20 15.41
N TYR A 5 12.56 -2.81 14.86
CA TYR A 5 13.70 -2.31 15.61
C TYR A 5 13.96 -0.85 15.23
N GLY A 6 14.20 0.00 16.22
CA GLY A 6 14.49 1.42 16.01
C GLY A 6 15.76 1.83 16.74
N LEU A 7 16.30 3.00 16.38
CA LEU A 7 17.45 3.58 17.08
C LEU A 7 16.96 4.36 18.29
N MET A 8 17.58 4.12 19.43
CA MET A 8 17.29 4.71 20.72
C MET A 8 18.45 5.58 21.18
N VAL A 9 18.15 6.66 21.89
CA VAL A 9 19.12 7.55 22.51
C VAL A 9 18.68 7.88 23.93
N ASN A 10 19.64 8.14 24.81
CA ASN A 10 19.34 8.63 26.14
C ASN A 10 19.05 10.14 26.08
N ALA A 11 17.81 10.51 26.38
CA ALA A 11 17.36 11.90 26.47
C ALA A 11 17.21 12.33 27.93
N GLY A 12 18.27 12.16 28.72
CA GLY A 12 18.27 12.45 30.15
C GLY A 12 17.66 11.31 30.97
N ASP A 13 16.42 11.48 31.42
CA ASP A 13 15.74 10.53 32.32
C ASP A 13 14.93 9.44 31.58
N ALA A 14 14.88 9.50 30.25
CA ALA A 14 14.15 8.55 29.43
C ALA A 14 14.92 8.15 28.16
N ASP A 15 14.61 6.96 27.67
CA ASP A 15 15.08 6.48 26.38
C ASP A 15 14.11 6.96 25.30
N GLU A 16 14.62 7.70 24.32
CA GLU A 16 13.85 8.25 23.20
C GLU A 16 14.25 7.58 21.89
N MET A 17 13.28 7.42 21.00
CA MET A 17 13.48 6.81 19.68
C MET A 17 13.78 7.91 18.65
N LEU A 18 14.77 7.67 17.79
CA LEU A 18 15.15 8.55 16.69
C LEU A 18 14.31 8.29 15.44
N TRP A 19 13.09 8.83 15.43
CA TRP A 19 12.10 8.59 14.36
C TRP A 19 12.57 9.01 12.97
N ASP A 20 13.48 9.97 12.87
CA ASP A 20 14.01 10.48 11.60
C ASP A 20 14.86 9.45 10.83
N HIS A 21 15.42 8.45 11.52
CA HIS A 21 16.27 7.42 10.90
C HIS A 21 15.48 6.19 10.43
N GLY A 22 14.20 6.08 10.81
CA GLY A 22 13.33 4.98 10.43
C GLY A 22 13.34 3.78 11.38
N VAL A 23 12.78 2.67 10.90
CA VAL A 23 12.67 1.39 11.61
C VAL A 23 13.06 0.23 10.70
N TRP A 24 13.61 -0.83 11.29
CA TRP A 24 14.09 -2.03 10.61
C TRP A 24 13.29 -3.25 11.02
N GLU A 25 13.22 -4.24 10.13
CA GLU A 25 12.54 -5.50 10.42
C GLU A 25 13.38 -6.44 11.28
N THR A 26 14.70 -6.23 11.33
CA THR A 26 15.64 -7.05 12.12
C THR A 26 16.56 -6.18 12.98
N GLU A 27 16.99 -6.72 14.11
CA GLU A 27 17.92 -6.05 15.02
C GLU A 27 19.30 -5.85 14.37
N GLU A 28 19.73 -6.83 13.56
CA GLU A 28 21.01 -6.82 12.89
C GLU A 28 21.11 -5.68 11.87
N ALA A 29 20.03 -5.40 11.12
CA ALA A 29 20.02 -4.33 10.13
C ALA A 29 20.07 -2.94 10.79
N ALA A 30 19.42 -2.78 11.95
CA ALA A 30 19.50 -1.55 12.73
C ALA A 30 20.91 -1.36 13.33
N ASN A 31 21.54 -2.44 13.83
CA ASN A 31 22.92 -2.37 14.34
C ASN A 31 23.92 -2.07 13.23
N GLU A 32 23.78 -2.70 12.06
CA GLU A 32 24.63 -2.43 10.90
C GLU A 32 24.56 -0.94 10.48
N TYR A 33 23.38 -0.32 10.58
CA TYR A 33 23.23 1.12 10.33
C TYR A 33 24.02 1.96 11.35
N ILE A 34 23.96 1.62 12.65
CA ILE A 34 24.75 2.32 13.67
C ILE A 34 26.25 2.21 13.35
N GLU A 35 26.71 1.00 13.02
CA GLU A 35 28.12 0.73 12.75
C GLU A 35 28.64 1.41 11.48
N ASN A 36 27.82 1.51 10.44
CA ASN A 36 28.25 2.10 9.17
C ASN A 36 28.04 3.61 9.12
N GLU A 37 26.86 4.09 9.51
CA GLU A 37 26.44 5.48 9.30
C GLU A 37 26.63 6.34 10.55
N MET A 38 26.62 5.74 11.75
CA MET A 38 26.69 6.46 13.03
C MET A 38 27.89 6.03 13.89
N SER A 39 28.93 5.45 13.29
CA SER A 39 30.13 4.94 13.99
C SER A 39 30.84 5.94 14.90
N THR A 40 30.67 7.23 14.64
CA THR A 40 31.29 8.32 15.42
C THR A 40 30.40 8.85 16.54
N ILE A 41 29.13 8.44 16.56
CA ILE A 41 28.13 8.85 17.54
C ILE A 41 28.07 7.79 18.64
N SER A 42 28.17 8.24 19.90
CA SER A 42 28.08 7.38 21.07
C SER A 42 26.74 7.60 21.79
N GLY A 43 26.24 6.57 22.45
CA GLY A 43 24.97 6.64 23.19
C GLY A 43 23.73 6.39 22.34
N VAL A 44 23.89 5.79 21.15
CA VAL A 44 22.80 5.28 20.32
C VAL A 44 22.83 3.75 20.36
N TRP A 45 21.68 3.11 20.50
CA TRP A 45 21.55 1.64 20.52
C TRP A 45 20.24 1.20 19.85
N VAL A 46 20.10 -0.09 19.58
CA VAL A 46 18.88 -0.65 18.98
C VAL A 46 17.86 -1.01 20.06
N GLY A 47 16.61 -0.60 19.88
CA GLY A 47 15.48 -0.94 20.75
C GLY A 47 14.33 -1.59 20.00
N GLU A 48 13.63 -2.53 20.66
CA GLU A 48 12.44 -3.19 20.13
C GLU A 48 11.20 -2.28 20.22
N LEU A 49 10.47 -2.20 19.12
CA LEU A 49 9.22 -1.45 18.98
C LEU A 49 8.10 -2.41 18.60
N LYS A 50 7.05 -2.44 19.44
CA LYS A 50 5.82 -3.18 19.15
C LYS A 50 4.88 -2.27 18.39
N VAL A 51 4.79 -2.45 17.08
CA VAL A 51 3.85 -1.69 16.26
C VAL A 51 2.55 -2.47 16.12
N ASN A 52 1.45 -1.78 16.43
CA ASN A 52 0.14 -2.22 15.99
C ASN A 52 0.04 -1.89 14.50
N ASP A 53 0.56 -2.79 13.68
CA ASP A 53 0.23 -2.82 12.26
C ASP A 53 -1.26 -3.16 12.17
N ALA A 54 -2.10 -2.12 12.20
CA ALA A 54 -3.54 -2.20 12.09
C ALA A 54 -3.98 -2.16 10.62
N ILE A 55 -3.09 -2.56 9.70
CA ILE A 55 -3.49 -2.94 8.36
C ILE A 55 -3.62 -4.46 8.41
N PRO A 56 -4.84 -4.99 8.58
CA PRO A 56 -5.02 -6.42 8.45
C PRO A 56 -4.48 -6.84 7.08
N GLU A 57 -3.77 -7.96 7.01
CA GLU A 57 -3.46 -8.69 5.76
C GLU A 57 -4.73 -9.11 4.98
N ALA A 58 -5.90 -8.57 5.34
CA ALA A 58 -7.19 -8.69 4.69
C ALA A 58 -7.57 -7.43 3.89
N ALA A 59 -6.64 -6.52 3.63
CA ALA A 59 -6.61 -5.96 2.28
C ALA A 59 -5.98 -7.05 1.38
N GLU A 60 -6.69 -8.19 1.24
CA GLU A 60 -6.60 -8.89 -0.02
C GLU A 60 -6.91 -7.80 -1.03
N ASP A 61 -5.94 -7.48 -1.89
CA ASP A 61 -6.26 -6.83 -3.15
C ASP A 61 -7.40 -7.67 -3.69
N SER A 62 -8.62 -7.17 -3.54
CA SER A 62 -9.71 -7.56 -4.39
C SER A 62 -9.32 -6.95 -5.73
N GLU A 63 -8.27 -7.49 -6.36
CA GLU A 63 -8.16 -7.59 -7.80
C GLU A 63 -9.37 -8.43 -8.24
N GLY A 64 -10.57 -7.87 -8.04
CA GLY A 64 -11.72 -8.24 -8.80
C GLY A 64 -11.28 -8.09 -10.24
N GLU A 65 -11.48 -9.13 -11.03
CA GLU A 65 -11.14 -9.16 -12.44
C GLU A 65 -11.71 -7.90 -13.10
N MET A 66 -10.81 -6.97 -13.46
CA MET A 66 -11.19 -5.73 -14.10
C MET A 66 -11.68 -6.07 -15.51
N VAL A 67 -12.78 -5.46 -15.93
CA VAL A 67 -13.40 -5.73 -17.22
C VAL A 67 -13.03 -4.59 -18.17
N GLU A 68 -12.39 -4.94 -19.29
CA GLU A 68 -12.09 -3.98 -20.35
C GLU A 68 -13.37 -3.63 -21.13
N CYS A 69 -13.58 -2.35 -21.38
CA CYS A 69 -14.63 -1.91 -22.29
C CYS A 69 -14.19 -2.04 -23.75
N ASP A 70 -14.95 -2.76 -24.56
CA ASP A 70 -14.66 -3.01 -25.98
C ASP A 70 -14.66 -1.75 -26.86
N LEU A 71 -15.25 -0.64 -26.38
CA LEU A 71 -15.34 0.62 -27.12
C LEU A 71 -14.19 1.58 -26.84
N CYS A 72 -13.72 1.66 -25.59
CA CYS A 72 -12.67 2.60 -25.20
C CYS A 72 -11.36 1.94 -24.77
N GLY A 73 -11.31 0.61 -24.60
CA GLY A 73 -10.13 -0.15 -24.19
C GLY A 73 -9.62 0.20 -22.79
N ILE A 74 -10.49 0.69 -21.92
CA ILE A 74 -10.15 1.03 -20.53
C ILE A 74 -10.75 -0.05 -19.63
N GLU A 75 -9.97 -0.48 -18.66
CA GLU A 75 -10.38 -1.43 -17.63
C GLU A 75 -11.19 -0.73 -16.53
N TYR A 76 -12.36 -1.26 -16.22
CA TYR A 76 -13.25 -0.75 -15.18
C TYR A 76 -13.63 -1.86 -14.21
N ASN A 77 -14.18 -1.46 -13.05
CA ASN A 77 -14.86 -2.41 -12.19
C ASN A 77 -16.02 -3.07 -12.95
N PRO A 78 -16.32 -4.35 -12.72
CA PRO A 78 -17.43 -5.03 -13.39
C PRO A 78 -18.78 -4.37 -13.13
N GLU A 79 -18.97 -3.67 -12.00
CA GLU A 79 -20.19 -2.92 -11.71
C GLU A 79 -20.38 -1.68 -12.64
N ASP A 80 -19.31 -1.21 -13.28
CA ASP A 80 -19.30 -0.07 -14.18
C ASP A 80 -19.30 -0.48 -15.67
N VAL A 81 -19.37 -1.79 -15.95
CA VAL A 81 -19.41 -2.35 -17.31
C VAL A 81 -20.64 -3.21 -17.50
N ASN A 82 -21.46 -2.84 -18.46
CA ASN A 82 -22.60 -3.65 -18.85
C ASN A 82 -22.10 -4.82 -19.72
N THR A 83 -22.20 -6.04 -19.18
CA THR A 83 -21.84 -7.30 -19.85
C THR A 83 -23.05 -8.21 -20.07
N GLU A 84 -24.24 -7.79 -19.63
CA GLU A 84 -25.47 -8.60 -19.68
C GLU A 84 -26.47 -8.10 -20.74
N ASP A 85 -26.60 -6.78 -20.92
CA ASP A 85 -27.60 -6.19 -21.82
C ASP A 85 -27.11 -6.06 -23.27
N TYR A 86 -25.80 -6.16 -23.52
CA TYR A 86 -25.19 -6.02 -24.83
C TYR A 86 -24.27 -7.20 -25.16
N GLU A 87 -24.03 -7.43 -26.45
CA GLU A 87 -23.07 -8.45 -26.90
C GLU A 87 -21.61 -8.04 -26.64
N ASP A 88 -21.35 -6.73 -26.58
CA ASP A 88 -20.04 -6.14 -26.26
C ASP A 88 -20.01 -5.66 -24.80
N ALA A 89 -18.84 -5.73 -24.15
CA ALA A 89 -18.63 -5.17 -22.83
C ALA A 89 -18.54 -3.64 -22.91
N VAL A 90 -19.62 -2.95 -22.50
CA VAL A 90 -19.73 -1.49 -22.66
C VAL A 90 -19.75 -0.80 -21.30
N CYS A 91 -18.78 0.07 -21.03
CA CYS A 91 -18.78 0.86 -19.81
C CYS A 91 -19.92 1.89 -19.80
N LEU A 92 -20.35 2.28 -18.61
CA LEU A 92 -21.44 3.25 -18.42
C LEU A 92 -21.20 4.60 -19.13
N TYR A 93 -19.95 4.97 -19.41
CA TYR A 93 -19.61 6.19 -20.14
C TYR A 93 -19.75 6.05 -21.66
N CYS A 94 -19.51 4.87 -22.20
CA CYS A 94 -19.66 4.60 -23.63
C CYS A 94 -21.08 4.14 -23.99
N GLU A 95 -21.85 3.65 -23.00
CA GLU A 95 -23.23 3.18 -23.18
C GLU A 95 -24.15 4.19 -23.89
N PRO A 96 -24.16 5.50 -23.56
CA PRO A 96 -25.02 6.46 -24.25
C PRO A 96 -24.76 6.52 -25.75
N GLY A 97 -23.47 6.57 -26.15
CA GLY A 97 -23.09 6.59 -27.56
C GLY A 97 -23.37 5.26 -28.26
N TYR A 98 -23.27 4.14 -27.54
CA TYR A 98 -23.58 2.81 -28.07
C TYR A 98 -25.09 2.65 -28.36
N LYS A 99 -25.96 3.06 -27.43
CA LYS A 99 -27.43 3.06 -27.61
C LYS A 99 -27.87 3.92 -28.80
N GLU A 100 -27.26 5.11 -28.94
CA GLU A 100 -27.54 6.02 -30.05
C GLU A 100 -27.13 5.43 -31.42
N ASN A 101 -26.00 4.74 -31.49
CA ASN A 101 -25.52 4.14 -32.75
C ASN A 101 -26.29 2.87 -33.14
N MET A 102 -26.77 2.10 -32.17
CA MET A 102 -27.52 0.87 -32.43
C MET A 102 -29.04 1.08 -32.58
N ASN A 103 -29.56 2.30 -32.42
CA ASN A 103 -31.01 2.58 -32.38
C ASN A 103 -31.75 1.68 -31.37
N ILE A 104 -31.12 1.39 -30.23
CA ILE A 104 -31.74 0.63 -29.14
C ILE A 104 -32.43 1.68 -28.26
N ALA A 105 -33.76 1.80 -28.41
CA ALA A 105 -34.62 2.72 -27.67
C ALA A 105 -35.16 2.11 -26.38
#